data_AF-A0AAD5WZN7-F1
#
_entry.id   AF-A0AAD5WZN7-F1
#
_cell.length_a   1.000
_cell.length_b   1.000
_cell.length_c   1.000
_cell.angle_alpha   90.00
_cell.angle_beta   90.00
_cell.angle_gamma   90.00
#
_symmetry.space_group_name_H-M   'P 1'
#
loop_
_entity.id
_entity.type
_entity.pdbx_description
1 polymer ?
#
loop_
_entity_poly.entity_id
_entity_poly.type
_entity_poly.pdbx_seq_one_letter_code
_entity_poly.pdbx_strand_id
1 'polypeptide(L)'
;MKFAILALSALAVVDAAVYQKPSKGPDYVKDKTISLPIKKDGKVYKTGVVLDNGWYDSKKNIPGISPNKDVKTWVDAGITEIPNGIKFTKPIARVYLVNEARNKYEYLNLNNKQISFEVDLSGVACGFNAAGYTTHLRKGAAIGEAYCDGQNFCNEMDLLESNVGSQAYTPHPCTDTKQMNGTTKCDPWGPADNAFNNHNAQYGPGLHIDSTKPFTVTTQFAGTGISYVSRQWLTQGSK
;
A
#
# COMPACT_ATOMS: atom_id res chain seq x y z
N MET A 1 16.76 0.32 -1.58
CA MET A 1 16.68 -1.15 -1.69
C MET A 1 15.56 -1.55 -2.66
N LYS A 2 15.15 -2.83 -2.73
CA LYS A 2 13.89 -3.25 -3.37
C LYS A 2 12.83 -3.32 -2.27
N PHE A 3 11.84 -2.45 -2.34
CA PHE A 3 10.69 -2.46 -1.43
C PHE A 3 9.55 -3.17 -2.12
N ALA A 4 8.76 -3.93 -1.39
CA ALA A 4 7.54 -4.50 -1.93
C ALA A 4 6.36 -3.63 -1.49
N ILE A 5 5.35 -3.56 -2.37
CA ILE A 5 3.96 -3.35 -2.00
C ILE A 5 3.55 -1.91 -1.63
N LEU A 6 2.27 -1.62 -1.92
CA LEU A 6 1.41 -0.64 -1.25
C LEU A 6 0.39 -1.45 -0.48
N ALA A 7 0.52 -1.55 0.85
CA ALA A 7 -0.40 -2.32 1.68
C ALA A 7 -1.48 -1.38 2.20
N LEU A 8 -2.73 -1.68 1.84
CA LEU A 8 -3.90 -0.91 2.23
C LEU A 8 -4.69 -1.66 3.29
N SER A 9 -4.79 -1.04 4.47
CA SER A 9 -5.80 -1.34 5.48
C SER A 9 -6.98 -0.39 5.32
N ALA A 10 -8.11 -0.76 5.95
CA ALA A 10 -9.36 -0.01 6.16
C ALA A 10 -9.91 0.95 5.08
N LEU A 11 -11.17 0.69 4.69
CA LEU A 11 -12.21 1.65 4.22
C LEU A 11 -11.85 2.73 3.17
N ALA A 12 -10.68 2.66 2.55
CA ALA A 12 -10.20 3.58 1.53
C ALA A 12 -10.58 3.13 0.12
N VAL A 13 -10.68 4.09 -0.80
CA VAL A 13 -10.48 3.84 -2.25
C VAL A 13 -9.05 4.24 -2.60
N VAL A 14 -8.34 3.50 -3.45
CA VAL A 14 -7.09 3.97 -4.08
C VAL A 14 -7.11 3.83 -5.60
N ASP A 15 -6.80 4.93 -6.32
CA ASP A 15 -6.62 4.97 -7.78
C ASP A 15 -5.13 5.16 -8.13
N ALA A 16 -4.62 4.26 -8.98
CA ALA A 16 -3.33 4.19 -9.71
C ALA A 16 -2.00 4.73 -9.09
N ALA A 17 -0.92 3.94 -9.18
CA ALA A 17 0.44 4.34 -8.73
C ALA A 17 1.47 4.56 -9.86
N VAL A 18 2.31 5.62 -9.86
CA VAL A 18 3.16 6.04 -11.03
C VAL A 18 4.67 5.67 -10.87
N TYR A 19 5.35 4.89 -11.76
CA TYR A 19 6.64 4.20 -11.37
C TYR A 19 7.81 3.72 -12.37
N GLN A 20 7.89 3.95 -13.70
CA GLN A 20 9.07 3.67 -14.65
C GLN A 20 9.69 2.22 -14.87
N LYS A 21 10.04 1.65 -16.06
CA LYS A 21 9.65 1.75 -17.52
C LYS A 21 9.96 0.40 -18.30
N PRO A 22 10.43 0.31 -19.59
CA PRO A 22 9.73 -0.06 -20.86
C PRO A 22 9.74 -1.54 -21.46
N SER A 23 8.56 -2.08 -21.89
CA SER A 23 8.24 -3.05 -23.03
C SER A 23 8.84 -4.49 -23.13
N LYS A 24 8.19 -5.54 -23.68
CA LYS A 24 6.86 -5.78 -24.34
C LYS A 24 6.47 -7.30 -24.23
N GLY A 25 5.17 -7.67 -24.22
CA GLY A 25 4.67 -9.08 -24.27
C GLY A 25 3.12 -9.15 -24.37
N PRO A 26 2.49 -10.27 -24.83
CA PRO A 26 1.09 -10.29 -25.30
C PRO A 26 0.01 -10.69 -24.25
N ASP A 27 -1.25 -10.37 -24.56
CA ASP A 27 -2.45 -10.57 -23.72
C ASP A 27 -3.02 -12.00 -23.66
N TYR A 28 -3.60 -12.36 -22.50
CA TYR A 28 -4.73 -13.31 -22.34
C TYR A 28 -5.59 -12.92 -21.12
N VAL A 29 -6.85 -13.36 -21.05
CA VAL A 29 -7.87 -12.89 -20.08
C VAL A 29 -8.59 -14.07 -19.38
N LYS A 30 -9.01 -13.83 -18.13
CA LYS A 30 -10.08 -14.48 -17.32
C LYS A 30 -9.62 -15.26 -16.08
N ASP A 31 -9.58 -14.55 -14.95
CA ASP A 31 -10.37 -14.86 -13.75
C ASP A 31 -10.70 -13.51 -13.08
N LYS A 32 -11.84 -13.38 -12.37
CA LYS A 32 -12.26 -12.10 -11.75
C LYS A 32 -11.33 -11.75 -10.59
N THR A 33 -10.28 -11.00 -10.86
CA THR A 33 -9.23 -10.73 -9.87
C THR A 33 -8.82 -9.27 -9.91
N ILE A 34 -8.81 -8.65 -8.73
CA ILE A 34 -8.56 -7.22 -8.54
C ILE A 34 -7.18 -6.84 -9.09
N SER A 35 -7.14 -5.76 -9.87
CA SER A 35 -5.97 -5.16 -10.51
C SER A 35 -5.75 -3.72 -10.02
N LEU A 36 -4.50 -3.25 -9.97
CA LEU A 36 -4.16 -1.88 -9.55
C LEU A 36 -3.11 -1.28 -10.49
N PRO A 37 -3.52 -0.76 -11.66
CA PRO A 37 -2.59 -0.39 -12.73
C PRO A 37 -1.53 0.61 -12.26
N ILE A 38 -0.27 0.36 -12.62
CA ILE A 38 0.82 1.26 -12.28
C ILE A 38 1.31 2.04 -13.51
N LYS A 39 1.28 3.38 -13.45
CA LYS A 39 1.70 4.28 -14.54
C LYS A 39 3.21 4.36 -14.62
N LYS A 40 3.72 3.27 -15.19
CA LYS A 40 5.08 2.82 -15.48
C LYS A 40 6.04 3.81 -16.17
N ASP A 41 6.02 5.11 -15.85
CA ASP A 41 6.58 6.26 -16.60
C ASP A 41 5.94 6.49 -17.97
N GLY A 42 4.81 7.22 -17.95
CA GLY A 42 3.98 7.51 -19.13
C GLY A 42 3.28 6.30 -19.75
N LYS A 43 3.88 5.10 -19.69
CA LYS A 43 3.24 3.81 -19.96
C LYS A 43 2.42 3.37 -18.76
N VAL A 44 1.37 2.58 -18.97
CA VAL A 44 0.64 1.87 -17.90
C VAL A 44 1.06 0.40 -17.92
N TYR A 45 1.19 -0.20 -16.74
CA TYR A 45 1.57 -1.59 -16.53
C TYR A 45 0.47 -2.28 -15.73
N LYS A 46 0.09 -3.46 -16.19
CA LYS A 46 -0.82 -4.33 -15.45
C LYS A 46 -0.08 -4.98 -14.29
N THR A 47 -0.78 -5.09 -13.17
CA THR A 47 -0.37 -5.72 -11.91
C THR A 47 -1.60 -6.46 -11.38
N GLY A 48 -1.39 -7.34 -10.41
CA GLY A 48 -2.48 -7.86 -9.58
C GLY A 48 -2.35 -7.39 -8.14
N VAL A 49 -3.36 -7.66 -7.34
CA VAL A 49 -3.20 -7.77 -5.89
C VAL A 49 -3.45 -9.19 -5.39
N VAL A 50 -2.80 -9.57 -4.30
CA VAL A 50 -3.07 -10.77 -3.50
C VAL A 50 -3.41 -10.33 -2.07
N LEU A 51 -4.43 -10.92 -1.45
CA LEU A 51 -4.80 -10.66 -0.06
C LEU A 51 -3.82 -11.41 0.87
N ASP A 52 -3.48 -10.82 2.01
CA ASP A 52 -2.59 -11.39 3.03
C ASP A 52 -3.08 -12.75 3.56
N ASN A 53 -2.14 -13.67 3.85
CA ASN A 53 -2.51 -15.05 4.14
C ASN A 53 -3.16 -15.27 5.53
N GLY A 54 -2.96 -14.36 6.47
CA GLY A 54 -3.66 -14.36 7.76
C GLY A 54 -5.17 -14.16 7.63
N TRP A 55 -5.64 -13.68 6.47
CA TRP A 55 -7.06 -13.57 6.14
C TRP A 55 -7.70 -14.84 5.58
N TYR A 56 -6.91 -15.85 5.19
CA TYR A 56 -7.46 -17.08 4.62
C TYR A 56 -7.80 -18.15 5.65
N ASP A 57 -7.07 -18.24 6.77
CA ASP A 57 -7.36 -19.25 7.80
C ASP A 57 -6.93 -18.87 9.23
N SER A 58 -7.79 -19.21 10.19
CA SER A 58 -7.40 -19.49 11.59
C SER A 58 -8.22 -20.61 12.25
N LYS A 59 -9.18 -21.26 11.55
CA LYS A 59 -10.09 -22.30 12.09
C LYS A 59 -10.61 -23.33 11.07
N LYS A 60 -10.27 -23.23 9.80
CA LYS A 60 -10.76 -24.11 8.73
C LYS A 60 -9.64 -24.37 7.71
N ASN A 61 -8.95 -25.49 7.89
CA ASN A 61 -8.32 -26.22 6.79
C ASN A 61 -9.39 -26.45 5.70
N ILE A 62 -9.48 -25.58 4.70
CA ILE A 62 -10.38 -25.72 3.54
C ILE A 62 -9.51 -26.10 2.34
N PRO A 63 -9.45 -27.39 1.96
CA PRO A 63 -8.84 -27.78 0.71
C PRO A 63 -9.57 -27.08 -0.45
N GLY A 64 -8.85 -26.28 -1.23
CA GLY A 64 -9.37 -25.66 -2.46
C GLY A 64 -9.49 -24.13 -2.47
N ILE A 65 -9.32 -23.42 -1.35
CA ILE A 65 -9.20 -21.95 -1.40
C ILE A 65 -7.84 -21.59 -1.98
N SER A 66 -7.83 -21.17 -3.25
CA SER A 66 -6.67 -20.52 -3.85
C SER A 66 -6.79 -19.00 -3.63
N PRO A 67 -5.80 -18.34 -3.00
CA PRO A 67 -5.78 -16.89 -2.73
C PRO A 67 -6.15 -15.98 -3.91
N ASN A 68 -5.89 -16.44 -5.14
CA ASN A 68 -6.13 -15.70 -6.37
C ASN A 68 -7.42 -16.08 -7.12
N LYS A 69 -8.30 -16.95 -6.58
CA LYS A 69 -9.49 -17.44 -7.32
C LYS A 69 -10.84 -17.26 -6.63
N ASP A 70 -10.91 -17.21 -5.31
CA ASP A 70 -12.22 -17.12 -4.63
C ASP A 70 -12.68 -15.67 -4.41
N VAL A 71 -13.47 -15.15 -5.36
CA VAL A 71 -14.13 -13.83 -5.28
C VAL A 71 -14.92 -13.65 -3.98
N LYS A 72 -15.47 -14.73 -3.41
CA LYS A 72 -16.23 -14.67 -2.15
C LYS A 72 -15.33 -14.25 -1.00
N THR A 73 -14.10 -14.77 -0.93
CA THR A 73 -13.11 -14.43 0.11
C THR A 73 -12.73 -12.96 0.07
N TRP A 74 -12.58 -12.38 -1.13
CA TRP A 74 -12.30 -10.94 -1.29
C TRP A 74 -13.49 -10.08 -0.81
N VAL A 75 -14.72 -10.45 -1.15
CA VAL A 75 -15.94 -9.77 -0.67
C VAL A 75 -16.13 -9.95 0.85
N ASP A 76 -15.82 -11.13 1.40
CA ASP A 76 -15.89 -11.40 2.84
C ASP A 76 -14.82 -10.61 3.61
N ALA A 77 -13.63 -10.41 3.05
CA ALA A 77 -12.62 -9.47 3.55
C ALA A 77 -13.02 -7.99 3.37
N GLY A 78 -14.07 -7.71 2.59
CA GLY A 78 -14.59 -6.38 2.33
C GLY A 78 -13.86 -5.63 1.22
N ILE A 79 -13.25 -6.32 0.27
CA ILE A 79 -12.44 -5.75 -0.80
C ILE A 79 -13.20 -5.86 -2.13
N THR A 80 -13.33 -4.75 -2.84
CA THR A 80 -13.99 -4.68 -4.16
C THR A 80 -13.15 -3.89 -5.15
N GLU A 81 -12.98 -4.40 -6.37
CA GLU A 81 -12.40 -3.62 -7.47
C GLU A 81 -13.35 -2.50 -7.91
N ILE A 82 -12.78 -1.35 -8.26
CA ILE A 82 -13.48 -0.22 -8.87
C ILE A 82 -12.69 0.20 -10.13
N PRO A 83 -13.20 1.13 -10.98
CA PRO A 83 -12.40 1.65 -12.09
C PRO A 83 -11.04 2.15 -11.60
N ASN A 84 -9.96 1.62 -12.20
CA ASN A 84 -8.55 1.92 -11.90
C ASN A 84 -8.05 1.67 -10.47
N GLY A 85 -8.86 1.04 -9.60
CA GLY A 85 -8.59 1.06 -8.18
C GLY A 85 -9.23 -0.03 -7.34
N ILE A 86 -9.00 0.06 -6.03
CA ILE A 86 -9.52 -0.87 -5.03
C ILE A 86 -10.27 -0.09 -3.97
N LYS A 87 -11.46 -0.56 -3.60
CA LYS A 87 -12.24 -0.06 -2.47
C LYS A 87 -12.27 -1.09 -1.35
N PHE A 88 -11.97 -0.64 -0.14
CA PHE A 88 -12.19 -1.37 1.10
C PHE A 88 -13.53 -0.96 1.71
N THR A 89 -14.22 -1.92 2.33
CA THR A 89 -15.54 -1.76 2.98
C THR A 89 -15.55 -2.32 4.40
N LYS A 90 -14.43 -2.91 4.84
CA LYS A 90 -14.19 -3.38 6.21
C LYS A 90 -12.83 -2.88 6.69
N PRO A 91 -12.64 -2.63 8.00
CA PRO A 91 -11.43 -1.99 8.52
C PRO A 91 -10.20 -2.91 8.64
N ILE A 92 -10.30 -4.18 8.21
CA ILE A 92 -9.44 -5.27 8.71
C ILE A 92 -8.54 -5.93 7.67
N ALA A 93 -8.87 -5.85 6.37
CA ALA A 93 -8.10 -6.52 5.32
C ALA A 93 -6.74 -5.87 5.06
N ARG A 94 -5.80 -6.65 4.49
CA ARG A 94 -4.51 -6.20 3.96
C ARG A 94 -4.23 -6.88 2.61
N VAL A 95 -3.76 -6.11 1.62
CA VAL A 95 -3.45 -6.62 0.28
C VAL A 95 -2.06 -6.22 -0.18
N TYR A 96 -1.51 -6.97 -1.13
CA TYR A 96 -0.15 -6.84 -1.63
C TYR A 96 -0.12 -6.72 -3.15
N LEU A 97 0.59 -5.71 -3.66
CA LEU A 97 0.85 -5.54 -5.09
C LEU A 97 1.75 -6.67 -5.62
N VAL A 98 1.32 -7.34 -6.68
CA VAL A 98 2.04 -8.43 -7.36
C VAL A 98 2.15 -8.14 -8.86
N ASN A 99 3.12 -8.79 -9.50
CA ASN A 99 3.24 -8.76 -10.96
C ASN A 99 1.98 -9.34 -11.64
N GLU A 100 1.81 -9.08 -12.94
CA GLU A 100 0.68 -9.60 -13.74
C GLU A 100 0.51 -11.14 -13.64
N ALA A 101 1.62 -11.87 -13.52
CA ALA A 101 1.63 -13.33 -13.34
C ALA A 101 1.35 -13.81 -11.90
N ARG A 102 1.11 -12.89 -10.94
CA ARG A 102 0.77 -13.15 -9.53
C ARG A 102 1.70 -14.11 -8.79
N ASN A 103 2.96 -14.20 -9.22
CA ASN A 103 3.96 -15.12 -8.67
C ASN A 103 5.13 -14.43 -7.97
N LYS A 104 5.22 -13.10 -8.08
CA LYS A 104 6.22 -12.25 -7.43
C LYS A 104 5.54 -10.98 -6.94
N TYR A 105 5.94 -10.50 -5.76
CA TYR A 105 5.59 -9.15 -5.33
C TYR A 105 6.14 -8.12 -6.33
N GLU A 106 5.37 -7.07 -6.57
CA GLU A 106 5.81 -5.98 -7.42
C GLU A 106 6.78 -5.10 -6.61
N TYR A 107 8.06 -5.13 -7.00
CA TYR A 107 9.11 -4.44 -6.28
C TYR A 107 9.29 -3.01 -6.78
N LEU A 108 9.05 -2.06 -5.87
CA LEU A 108 9.28 -0.63 -6.05
C LEU A 108 10.71 -0.29 -5.60
N ASN A 109 11.51 0.24 -6.51
CA ASN A 109 12.78 0.90 -6.20
C ASN A 109 12.59 2.41 -6.27
N LEU A 110 12.32 3.02 -5.11
CA LEU A 110 11.98 4.44 -5.01
C LEU A 110 13.21 5.37 -4.84
N ASN A 111 14.44 4.83 -4.83
CA ASN A 111 15.68 5.64 -4.80
C ASN A 111 15.67 6.72 -5.90
N ASN A 112 15.82 8.00 -5.53
CA ASN A 112 15.76 9.16 -6.44
C ASN A 112 14.47 9.20 -7.31
N LYS A 113 13.31 8.88 -6.72
CA LYS A 113 12.00 8.87 -7.40
C LYS A 113 10.90 9.38 -6.47
N GLN A 114 9.72 9.52 -7.03
CA GLN A 114 8.49 9.72 -6.28
C GLN A 114 7.51 8.57 -6.52
N ILE A 115 6.61 8.38 -5.58
CA ILE A 115 5.38 7.60 -5.73
C ILE A 115 4.20 8.54 -5.49
N SER A 116 3.11 8.31 -6.20
CA SER A 116 1.87 9.07 -6.06
C SER A 116 0.69 8.13 -6.27
N PHE A 117 -0.36 8.30 -5.48
CA PHE A 117 -1.63 7.56 -5.56
C PHE A 117 -2.78 8.46 -5.08
N GLU A 118 -3.96 8.33 -5.66
CA GLU A 118 -5.17 8.96 -5.12
C GLU A 118 -5.77 8.09 -4.02
N VAL A 119 -6.39 8.74 -3.02
CA VAL A 119 -7.11 8.05 -1.94
C VAL A 119 -8.42 8.77 -1.60
N ASP A 120 -9.50 8.02 -1.42
CA ASP A 120 -10.76 8.49 -0.79
C ASP A 120 -10.85 7.91 0.62
N LEU A 121 -10.89 8.78 1.63
CA LEU A 121 -10.97 8.42 3.04
C LEU A 121 -12.33 8.77 3.67
N SER A 122 -13.33 9.18 2.89
CA SER A 122 -14.66 9.62 3.38
C SER A 122 -15.37 8.59 4.27
N GLY A 123 -15.09 7.29 4.10
CA GLY A 123 -15.60 6.21 4.93
C GLY A 123 -14.74 5.84 6.15
N VAL A 124 -13.55 6.42 6.30
CA VAL A 124 -12.54 6.04 7.32
C VAL A 124 -12.69 6.96 8.54
N ALA A 125 -13.59 6.60 9.46
CA ALA A 125 -13.81 7.36 10.68
C ALA A 125 -12.59 7.39 11.63
N CYS A 126 -12.55 8.37 12.54
CA CYS A 126 -11.53 8.46 13.58
C CYS A 126 -11.42 7.16 14.39
N GLY A 127 -10.20 6.74 14.72
CA GLY A 127 -9.92 5.47 15.40
C GLY A 127 -9.71 4.28 14.47
N PHE A 128 -9.99 4.43 13.17
CA PHE A 128 -9.50 3.51 12.13
C PHE A 128 -8.21 4.03 11.50
N ASN A 129 -7.47 3.16 10.83
CA ASN A 129 -6.27 3.51 10.07
C ASN A 129 -6.35 2.89 8.67
N ALA A 130 -6.48 3.75 7.66
CA ALA A 130 -6.22 3.43 6.28
C ALA A 130 -4.76 3.70 5.97
N ALA A 131 -3.96 2.64 5.99
CA ALA A 131 -2.54 2.71 5.70
C ALA A 131 -2.27 2.59 4.20
N GLY A 132 -1.10 3.03 3.76
CA GLY A 132 -0.59 2.89 2.41
C GLY A 132 0.93 2.83 2.49
N TYR A 133 1.48 1.64 2.64
CA TYR A 133 2.88 1.48 3.05
C TYR A 133 3.65 0.45 2.23
N THR A 134 4.98 0.57 2.25
CA THR A 134 5.90 -0.38 1.61
C THR A 134 6.69 -1.11 2.67
N THR A 135 6.85 -2.41 2.50
CA THR A 135 7.63 -3.28 3.41
C THR A 135 8.62 -4.13 2.60
N HIS A 136 9.73 -4.52 3.21
CA HIS A 136 10.65 -5.46 2.56
C HIS A 136 10.09 -6.89 2.67
N LEU A 137 9.31 -7.37 1.70
CA LEU A 137 8.95 -8.80 1.59
C LEU A 137 9.87 -9.54 0.59
N ARG A 138 9.95 -10.88 0.68
CA ARG A 138 10.89 -11.69 -0.17
C ARG A 138 10.29 -12.86 -0.95
N LYS A 139 9.29 -13.55 -0.40
CA LYS A 139 8.70 -14.78 -0.94
C LYS A 139 7.23 -14.86 -0.54
N GLY A 140 6.49 -15.84 -1.05
CA GLY A 140 5.09 -16.05 -0.66
C GLY A 140 4.04 -15.29 -1.49
N ALA A 141 4.46 -14.52 -2.49
CA ALA A 141 3.58 -13.67 -3.31
C ALA A 141 2.41 -14.38 -4.00
N ALA A 142 2.53 -15.67 -4.31
CA ALA A 142 1.43 -16.45 -4.90
C ALA A 142 0.24 -16.65 -3.94
N ILE A 143 0.48 -16.50 -2.63
CA ILE A 143 -0.49 -16.80 -1.56
C ILE A 143 -0.57 -15.72 -0.47
N GLY A 144 0.09 -14.57 -0.66
CA GLY A 144 0.07 -13.46 0.30
C GLY A 144 0.85 -13.72 1.59
N GLU A 145 1.94 -14.48 1.51
CA GLU A 145 2.70 -14.94 2.68
C GLU A 145 3.90 -14.05 3.07
N ALA A 146 4.46 -14.36 4.24
CA ALA A 146 5.72 -13.81 4.77
C ALA A 146 5.69 -12.30 5.02
N TYR A 147 4.55 -11.80 5.54
CA TYR A 147 4.43 -10.44 6.06
C TYR A 147 5.46 -10.12 7.16
N CYS A 148 5.92 -8.89 7.14
CA CYS A 148 6.72 -8.24 8.17
C CYS A 148 6.57 -6.72 8.01
N ASP A 149 6.92 -5.98 9.05
CA ASP A 149 6.79 -4.53 9.17
C ASP A 149 7.90 -4.00 10.12
N GLY A 150 7.87 -2.69 10.42
CA GLY A 150 8.79 -2.01 11.31
C GLY A 150 8.73 -2.50 12.77
N GLN A 151 7.66 -3.19 13.16
CA GLN A 151 7.53 -3.83 14.47
C GLN A 151 7.97 -5.30 14.43
N ASN A 152 7.94 -5.95 13.25
CA ASN A 152 8.21 -7.36 12.99
C ASN A 152 9.44 -7.56 12.09
N PHE A 153 10.53 -6.86 12.41
CA PHE A 153 11.90 -7.19 11.97
C PHE A 153 12.21 -6.94 10.47
N CYS A 154 11.49 -6.08 9.76
CA CYS A 154 11.90 -5.65 8.42
C CYS A 154 11.61 -4.17 8.11
N ASN A 155 12.32 -3.62 7.12
CA ASN A 155 12.25 -2.18 6.86
C ASN A 155 10.91 -1.82 6.23
N GLU A 156 10.31 -0.76 6.74
CA GLU A 156 9.00 -0.25 6.36
C GLU A 156 9.06 1.26 6.09
N MET A 157 8.13 1.72 5.25
CA MET A 157 7.96 3.11 4.88
C MET A 157 6.47 3.35 4.65
N ASP A 158 5.84 3.98 5.63
CA ASP A 158 4.43 4.35 5.58
C ASP A 158 4.28 5.62 4.76
N LEU A 159 3.74 5.49 3.55
CA LEU A 159 3.49 6.62 2.65
C LEU A 159 2.22 7.37 3.07
N LEU A 160 1.34 6.71 3.81
CA LEU A 160 0.14 7.27 4.42
C LEU A 160 -0.29 6.34 5.57
N GLU A 161 -0.56 6.89 6.74
CA GLU A 161 -1.41 6.28 7.77
C GLU A 161 -2.48 7.31 8.13
N SER A 162 -3.76 7.02 7.87
CA SER A 162 -4.75 8.09 7.87
C SER A 162 -6.19 7.66 8.13
N ASN A 163 -6.98 8.60 8.62
CA ASN A 163 -8.44 8.60 8.66
C ASN A 163 -8.92 10.04 8.44
N VAL A 164 -10.23 10.29 8.39
CA VAL A 164 -10.75 11.65 8.15
C VAL A 164 -10.20 12.71 9.11
N GLY A 165 -9.79 12.35 10.33
CA GLY A 165 -9.30 13.29 11.34
C GLY A 165 -7.80 13.60 11.28
N SER A 166 -6.95 12.73 10.74
CA SER A 166 -5.50 12.94 10.70
C SER A 166 -4.81 12.08 9.64
N GLN A 167 -3.57 12.45 9.29
CA GLN A 167 -2.68 11.69 8.43
C GLN A 167 -1.24 11.78 8.94
N ALA A 168 -0.45 10.74 8.71
CA ALA A 168 0.98 10.69 8.95
C ALA A 168 1.72 9.94 7.83
N TYR A 169 3.03 10.18 7.75
CA TYR A 169 3.97 9.31 7.04
C TYR A 169 5.20 9.04 7.92
N THR A 170 5.69 7.81 7.90
CA THR A 170 6.68 7.33 8.87
C THR A 170 7.68 6.37 8.22
N PRO A 171 9.00 6.64 8.28
CA PRO A 171 10.01 5.65 7.89
C PRO A 171 10.40 4.78 9.09
N HIS A 172 10.35 3.47 8.94
CA HIS A 172 10.73 2.48 9.95
C HIS A 172 12.00 1.71 9.51
N PRO A 173 13.20 2.27 9.74
CA PRO A 173 14.46 1.65 9.37
C PRO A 173 14.81 0.46 10.28
N CYS A 174 15.54 -0.51 9.73
CA CYS A 174 16.12 -1.61 10.53
C CYS A 174 17.60 -1.86 10.25
N THR A 175 18.31 -2.33 11.27
CA THR A 175 19.78 -2.51 11.28
C THR A 175 20.30 -3.49 10.24
N ASP A 176 19.48 -4.48 9.84
CA ASP A 176 19.80 -5.36 8.73
C ASP A 176 18.63 -5.48 7.76
N THR A 177 18.89 -5.20 6.48
CA THR A 177 17.91 -5.38 5.39
C THR A 177 17.98 -6.77 4.76
N LYS A 178 18.96 -7.60 5.17
CA LYS A 178 19.22 -8.94 4.64
C LYS A 178 18.56 -10.06 5.43
N GLN A 179 18.17 -9.83 6.68
CA GLN A 179 17.58 -10.83 7.56
C GLN A 179 16.13 -10.46 7.93
N MET A 180 15.23 -11.42 7.72
CA MET A 180 13.84 -11.42 8.21
C MET A 180 13.70 -12.51 9.27
N ASN A 181 14.52 -12.41 10.30
CA ASN A 181 14.46 -13.25 11.48
C ASN A 181 14.34 -12.32 12.69
N GLY A 182 13.89 -12.86 13.82
CA GLY A 182 13.64 -12.07 15.05
C GLY A 182 14.87 -11.45 15.73
N THR A 183 15.99 -11.28 14.99
CA THR A 183 17.22 -10.64 15.47
C THR A 183 17.48 -9.27 14.81
N THR A 184 16.84 -8.97 13.67
CA THR A 184 16.91 -7.66 13.02
C THR A 184 16.24 -6.60 13.89
N LYS A 185 16.99 -5.61 14.38
CA LYS A 185 16.41 -4.52 15.17
C LYS A 185 15.85 -3.45 14.25
N CYS A 186 14.59 -3.08 14.44
CA CYS A 186 13.93 -1.98 13.76
C CYS A 186 13.68 -0.82 14.73
N ASP A 187 13.41 0.37 14.19
CA ASP A 187 12.74 1.44 14.93
C ASP A 187 11.22 1.28 14.77
N PRO A 188 10.50 0.76 15.79
CA PRO A 188 9.06 0.51 15.69
C PRO A 188 8.22 1.79 15.78
N TRP A 189 8.83 2.93 16.14
CA TRP A 189 8.15 4.22 16.29
C TRP A 189 8.38 5.13 15.09
N GLY A 190 9.62 5.18 14.60
CA GLY A 190 10.02 6.02 13.48
C GLY A 190 9.93 7.53 13.75
N PRO A 191 10.60 8.37 12.95
CA PRO A 191 10.43 9.82 12.99
C PRO A 191 9.18 10.24 12.20
N ALA A 192 8.00 9.96 12.76
CA ALA A 192 6.71 10.24 12.12
C ALA A 192 6.49 11.75 11.91
N ASP A 193 6.08 12.12 10.71
CA ASP A 193 5.59 13.46 10.38
C ASP A 193 4.07 13.39 10.20
N ASN A 194 3.32 14.21 10.96
CA ASN A 194 1.87 14.10 11.03
C ASN A 194 1.17 15.47 11.04
N ALA A 195 -0.09 15.47 10.58
CA ALA A 195 -0.88 16.68 10.42
C ALA A 195 -1.10 17.46 11.73
N PHE A 196 -1.27 16.76 12.86
CA PHE A 196 -1.58 17.37 14.16
C PHE A 196 -0.39 18.11 14.78
N ASN A 197 0.83 17.63 14.58
CA ASN A 197 2.03 18.26 15.12
C ASN A 197 2.58 19.35 14.18
N ASN A 198 2.64 19.06 12.87
CA ASN A 198 3.46 19.83 11.93
C ASN A 198 2.66 20.62 10.90
N HIS A 199 1.38 20.27 10.66
CA HIS A 199 0.55 20.84 9.59
C HIS A 199 -0.89 21.17 10.05
N ASN A 200 -1.03 21.72 11.25
CA ASN A 200 -2.33 22.08 11.81
C ASN A 200 -3.17 22.94 10.84
N ALA A 201 -4.46 22.62 10.76
CA ALA A 201 -5.44 23.19 9.83
C ALA A 201 -5.20 22.96 8.31
N GLN A 202 -4.18 22.19 7.89
CA GLN A 202 -4.01 21.81 6.48
C GLN A 202 -4.84 20.59 6.07
N TYR A 203 -5.03 19.63 6.96
CA TYR A 203 -5.67 18.34 6.68
C TYR A 203 -6.83 18.07 7.64
N GLY A 204 -7.98 17.66 7.10
CA GLY A 204 -9.16 17.24 7.86
C GLY A 204 -10.48 17.73 7.23
N PRO A 205 -11.64 17.45 7.83
CA PRO A 205 -12.94 17.70 7.20
C PRO A 205 -13.15 19.19 6.90
N GLY A 206 -13.37 19.54 5.64
CA GLY A 206 -13.58 20.91 5.15
C GLY A 206 -12.34 21.81 5.07
N LEU A 207 -11.15 21.33 5.45
CA LEU A 207 -9.90 22.11 5.51
C LEU A 207 -9.28 22.34 4.10
N HIS A 208 -7.97 22.61 4.02
CA HIS A 208 -7.28 22.80 2.74
C HIS A 208 -7.26 21.49 1.94
N ILE A 209 -6.87 20.39 2.59
CA ILE A 209 -7.12 19.01 2.15
C ILE A 209 -8.34 18.51 2.92
N ASP A 210 -9.50 18.54 2.26
CA ASP A 210 -10.76 18.05 2.78
C ASP A 210 -10.80 16.52 2.71
N SER A 211 -10.46 15.87 3.82
CA SER A 211 -10.37 14.42 3.95
C SER A 211 -11.69 13.66 3.74
N THR A 212 -12.82 14.38 3.64
CA THR A 212 -14.13 13.80 3.29
C THR A 212 -14.33 13.61 1.78
N LYS A 213 -13.30 13.90 0.98
CA LYS A 213 -13.28 13.78 -0.49
C LYS A 213 -11.97 13.14 -0.94
N PRO A 214 -11.90 12.59 -2.18
CA PRO A 214 -10.64 12.11 -2.75
C PRO A 214 -9.53 13.17 -2.75
N PHE A 215 -8.30 12.74 -2.52
CA PHE A 215 -7.08 13.55 -2.65
C PHE A 215 -5.89 12.68 -3.07
N THR A 216 -4.88 13.29 -3.68
CA THR A 216 -3.65 12.59 -4.10
C THR A 216 -2.55 12.76 -3.06
N VAL A 217 -1.96 11.65 -2.63
CA VAL A 217 -0.71 11.62 -1.86
C VAL A 217 0.45 11.57 -2.85
N THR A 218 1.49 12.41 -2.66
CA THR A 218 2.76 12.27 -3.38
C THR A 218 3.94 12.29 -2.42
N THR A 219 4.74 11.23 -2.43
CA THR A 219 5.95 11.10 -1.62
C THR A 219 7.19 10.99 -2.52
N GLN A 220 8.16 11.87 -2.30
CA GLN A 220 9.43 11.92 -3.01
C GLN A 220 10.58 11.47 -2.12
N PHE A 221 11.53 10.73 -2.69
CA PHE A 221 12.71 10.19 -2.02
C PHE A 221 13.98 10.67 -2.70
N ALA A 222 14.90 11.26 -1.92
CA ALA A 222 16.21 11.65 -2.39
C ALA A 222 17.29 10.66 -1.91
N GLY A 223 18.34 10.54 -2.73
CA GLY A 223 19.51 9.72 -2.42
C GLY A 223 19.33 8.23 -2.69
N THR A 224 20.33 7.47 -2.25
CA THR A 224 20.41 6.02 -2.43
C THR A 224 20.21 5.31 -1.10
N GLY A 225 19.21 4.44 -1.03
CA GLY A 225 19.00 3.57 0.13
C GLY A 225 17.65 3.76 0.82
N ILE A 226 16.93 4.85 0.55
CA ILE A 226 15.75 5.31 1.31
C ILE A 226 16.09 5.43 2.81
N SER A 227 16.97 6.40 3.09
CA SER A 227 17.24 6.85 4.46
C SER A 227 16.44 8.10 4.86
N TYR A 228 15.67 8.68 3.92
CA TYR A 228 14.95 9.94 4.12
C TYR A 228 13.85 10.14 3.05
N VAL A 229 12.68 10.64 3.47
CA VAL A 229 11.66 11.23 2.58
C VAL A 229 12.07 12.66 2.29
N SER A 230 12.34 13.00 1.02
CA SER A 230 12.79 14.35 0.69
C SER A 230 11.67 15.40 0.74
N ARG A 231 10.45 14.96 0.44
CA ARG A 231 9.22 15.74 0.56
C ARG A 231 8.02 14.81 0.45
N GLN A 232 7.01 15.00 1.30
CA GLN A 232 5.65 14.58 0.99
C GLN A 232 4.78 15.81 0.76
N TRP A 233 3.78 15.71 -0.11
CA TRP A 233 2.72 16.69 -0.21
C TRP A 233 1.41 16.03 -0.64
N LEU A 234 0.31 16.66 -0.24
CA LEU A 234 -1.03 16.26 -0.60
C LEU A 234 -1.58 17.28 -1.61
N THR A 235 -2.31 16.81 -2.62
CA THR A 235 -3.03 17.68 -3.55
C THR A 235 -4.48 17.24 -3.66
N GLN A 236 -5.39 18.20 -3.52
CA GLN A 236 -6.80 18.04 -3.83
C GLN A 236 -7.16 19.04 -4.94
N GLY A 237 -8.14 18.70 -5.78
CA GLY A 237 -8.59 19.60 -6.86
C GLY A 237 -8.97 20.98 -6.31
N SER A 238 -8.69 22.03 -7.08
CA SER A 238 -9.01 23.41 -6.70
C SER A 238 -10.50 23.57 -6.37
N LYS A 239 -10.80 24.16 -5.20
CA LYS A 239 -12.13 24.67 -4.85
C LYS A 239 -12.58 25.77 -5.81
#